data_AF-A0A3C0HEY0-F1
#
_entry.id   AF-A0A3C0HEY0-F1
#
_cell.length_a   1.000
_cell.length_b   1.000
_cell.length_c   1.000
_cell.angle_alpha   90.00
_cell.angle_beta   90.00
_cell.angle_gamma   90.00
#
_symmetry.space_group_name_H-M   'P 1'
#
loop_
_entity.id
_entity.type
_entity.pdbx_description
1 polymer ?
#
loop_
_entity_poly.entity_id
_entity_poly.type
_entity_poly.pdbx_seq_one_letter_code
_entity_poly.pdbx_strand_id
1 'polypeptide(L)'
;MEKYVERQKVIIVFFSICALLLVYKSAELQIFESKYREQARRTTLDKRISYPSRGLIYDRNNELLVVNTPIYDIKATYKKVDSEMDTVAFCDLLEISIDTFSTLLNKNWKRRRYHKSVPFTFLSKVKPETYAQFQERMFEFPGFYPVIRNTRSYPHQNAAHTLGYLGEVDQRTINKSNGKYQLGDFIGVSGVEKSYDDILRGSKGLNYLLKDNLGRDVGSYENGSLDYSAVSGEDINLTLDLVLQEYGELLMRNKKGAIVALEPETGEVLAMISAPTYDPNILKMDVNRGAAFNALLSDTINKPMLDRSVISKYPPGSIFKPIFALIALQLGVTQPNKTIYCDGSYEVGKRGFSQGCRNHPTPYGIDVALQWSCNSYFYQLMKDCLLLNGYDNPGAGLDTLVNHLSDFSLGKKTGLDYHYENEGFIPDSKYYNRLYKDVFNGWKWSYILSLGIGQGELELTTLQMANLAAIIANRGHYYKPHLLRSINGDKLAIPTKYLEQLQVRINTKHFEPVINGMEKVISQGTATSAYVAGLDVCGKTGTSQNQRRVSHSVFYGFAPKVNPKIAIAVYVENAGSGGAVAAPIGGLIIEKYINKTIAENRIWLQDEMINRNLLISYE
;
A
#
# COMPACT_ATOMS: atom_id res chain seq x y z
N MET A 1 88.70 0.00 41.17
CA MET A 1 87.33 0.38 41.57
C MET A 1 86.54 1.05 40.43
N GLU A 2 87.16 1.83 39.53
CA GLU A 2 86.46 2.56 38.45
C GLU A 2 85.67 1.67 37.46
N LYS A 3 86.20 0.49 37.11
CA LYS A 3 85.55 -0.44 36.15
C LYS A 3 84.19 -0.99 36.62
N TYR A 4 83.92 -0.96 37.93
CA TYR A 4 82.62 -1.37 38.49
C TYR A 4 81.61 -0.22 38.52
N VAL A 5 82.09 1.02 38.66
CA VAL A 5 81.26 2.24 38.69
C VAL A 5 80.67 2.54 37.30
N GLU A 6 81.45 2.33 36.22
CA GLU A 6 80.92 2.46 34.85
C GLU A 6 79.83 1.44 34.55
N ARG A 7 80.03 0.18 34.95
CA ARG A 7 79.01 -0.89 34.78
C ARG A 7 77.74 -0.58 35.56
N GLN A 8 77.87 -0.03 36.77
CA GLN A 8 76.73 0.39 37.58
C GLN A 8 75.93 1.51 36.89
N LYS A 9 76.60 2.51 36.31
CA LYS A 9 75.93 3.59 35.57
C LYS A 9 75.19 3.07 34.33
N VAL A 10 75.80 2.16 33.58
CA VAL A 10 75.16 1.54 32.39
C VAL A 10 73.92 0.75 32.80
N ILE A 11 73.99 -0.02 33.88
CA ILE A 11 72.83 -0.78 34.41
C ILE A 11 71.72 0.16 34.86
N ILE A 12 72.03 1.23 35.61
CA ILE A 12 71.05 2.22 36.05
C ILE A 12 70.37 2.91 34.86
N VAL A 13 71.14 3.31 33.85
CA VAL A 13 70.61 3.93 32.62
C VAL A 13 69.71 2.96 31.87
N PHE A 14 70.12 1.70 31.72
CA PHE A 14 69.32 0.67 31.07
C PHE A 14 67.98 0.45 31.80
N PHE A 15 67.99 0.25 33.12
CA PHE A 15 66.77 0.06 33.89
C PHE A 15 65.90 1.33 33.93
N SER A 16 66.50 2.52 33.94
CA SER A 16 65.77 3.79 33.86
C SER A 16 65.05 3.94 32.51
N ILE A 17 65.72 3.57 31.41
CA ILE A 17 65.11 3.56 30.07
C ILE A 17 63.98 2.52 30.00
N CYS A 18 64.19 1.31 30.53
CA CYS A 18 63.12 0.30 30.61
C CYS A 18 61.92 0.77 31.43
N ALA A 19 62.15 1.42 32.58
CA ALA A 19 61.09 1.99 33.40
C ALA A 19 60.33 3.09 32.66
N LEU A 20 61.04 3.98 31.96
CA LEU A 20 60.44 5.04 31.13
C LEU A 20 59.59 4.47 29.99
N LEU A 21 60.06 3.39 29.34
CA LEU A 21 59.31 2.69 28.31
C LEU A 21 58.05 2.02 28.87
N LEU A 22 58.10 1.44 30.07
CA LEU A 22 56.93 0.85 30.72
C LEU A 22 55.92 1.91 31.15
N VAL A 23 56.38 3.05 31.68
CA VAL A 23 55.50 4.19 32.03
C VAL A 23 54.86 4.77 30.78
N TYR A 24 55.63 4.96 29.71
CA TYR A 24 55.09 5.38 28.42
C TYR A 24 54.06 4.39 27.89
N LYS A 25 54.34 3.08 27.95
CA LYS A 25 53.41 2.06 27.48
C LYS A 25 52.14 2.02 28.32
N SER A 26 52.24 2.20 29.64
CA SER A 26 51.09 2.31 30.53
C SER A 26 50.25 3.57 30.24
N ALA A 27 50.91 4.71 30.01
CA ALA A 27 50.22 5.96 29.64
C ALA A 27 49.55 5.85 28.27
N GLU A 28 50.20 5.22 27.29
CA GLU A 28 49.62 4.90 25.97
C GLU A 28 48.34 4.08 26.13
N LEU A 29 48.39 3.00 26.92
CA LEU A 29 47.25 2.11 27.18
C LEU A 29 46.10 2.79 27.95
N GLN A 30 46.38 3.73 28.86
CA GLN A 30 45.38 4.35 29.72
C GLN A 30 44.79 5.67 29.16
N ILE A 31 45.62 6.48 28.49
CA ILE A 31 45.27 7.84 28.04
C ILE A 31 44.91 7.86 26.55
N PHE A 32 45.65 7.11 25.72
CA PHE A 32 45.57 7.22 24.27
C PHE A 32 44.78 6.07 23.62
N GLU A 33 44.79 4.87 24.19
CA GLU A 33 44.12 3.70 23.62
C GLU A 33 42.71 3.49 24.18
N SER A 34 41.71 4.04 23.48
CA SER A 34 40.27 3.88 23.82
C SER A 34 39.78 2.43 23.81
N LYS A 35 40.53 1.53 23.16
CA LYS A 35 40.18 0.12 22.94
C LYS A 35 40.05 -0.70 24.23
N TYR A 36 40.96 -0.55 25.20
CA TYR A 36 40.92 -1.30 26.46
C TYR A 36 39.85 -0.78 27.41
N ARG A 37 39.63 0.53 27.41
CA ARG A 37 38.52 1.18 28.14
C ARG A 37 37.16 0.75 27.57
N GLU A 38 37.04 0.63 26.25
CA GLU A 38 35.86 0.05 25.60
C GLU A 38 35.68 -1.45 25.88
N GLN A 39 36.76 -2.25 25.92
CA GLN A 39 36.67 -3.67 26.27
C GLN A 39 36.23 -3.90 27.72
N ALA A 40 36.75 -3.11 28.67
CA ALA A 40 36.30 -3.12 30.05
C ALA A 40 34.82 -2.70 30.15
N ARG A 41 34.43 -1.60 29.47
CA ARG A 41 33.02 -1.15 29.38
C ARG A 41 32.09 -2.22 28.81
N ARG A 42 32.48 -2.93 27.74
CA ARG A 42 31.67 -4.03 27.16
C ARG A 42 31.48 -5.22 28.10
N THR A 43 32.36 -5.39 29.07
CA THR A 43 32.31 -6.52 30.01
C THR A 43 31.47 -6.17 31.25
N THR A 44 31.43 -4.90 31.66
CA THR A 44 30.72 -4.43 32.85
C THR A 44 29.32 -3.85 32.56
N LEU A 45 29.01 -3.50 31.31
CA LEU A 45 27.73 -2.87 30.95
C LEU A 45 26.72 -3.87 30.35
N ASP A 46 25.55 -4.00 30.97
CA ASP A 46 24.34 -4.53 30.31
C ASP A 46 23.67 -3.42 29.51
N LYS A 47 23.41 -3.66 28.23
CA LYS A 47 22.60 -2.76 27.41
C LYS A 47 21.19 -3.34 27.32
N ARG A 48 20.22 -2.71 27.98
CA ARG A 48 18.80 -3.06 27.86
C ARG A 48 18.08 -2.06 26.98
N ILE A 49 17.35 -2.60 26.00
CA ILE A 49 16.62 -1.80 25.03
C ILE A 49 15.18 -1.70 25.51
N SER A 50 14.70 -0.47 25.65
CA SER A 50 13.28 -0.20 25.84
C SER A 50 12.66 0.04 24.47
N TYR A 51 11.67 -0.77 24.10
CA TYR A 51 11.00 -0.65 22.82
C TYR A 51 9.85 0.34 22.93
N PRO A 52 9.73 1.31 22.00
CA PRO A 52 8.65 2.28 22.03
C PRO A 52 7.32 1.63 21.63
N SER A 53 6.22 2.23 22.06
CA SER A 53 4.92 1.97 21.44
C SER A 53 4.88 2.60 20.07
N ARG A 54 4.32 1.89 19.08
CA ARG A 54 4.08 2.48 17.77
C ARG A 54 2.89 3.45 17.85
N GLY A 55 2.87 4.48 17.02
CA GLY A 55 1.71 5.36 16.89
C GLY A 55 0.46 4.60 16.49
N LEU A 56 -0.69 4.97 17.04
CA LEU A 56 -2.00 4.44 16.70
C LEU A 56 -2.44 4.95 15.33
N ILE A 57 -3.31 4.19 14.67
CA ILE A 57 -3.86 4.56 13.36
C ILE A 57 -5.37 4.69 13.49
N TYR A 58 -5.89 5.86 13.12
CA TYR A 58 -7.30 6.19 13.18
C TYR A 58 -7.88 6.35 11.77
N ASP A 59 -9.18 6.18 11.62
CA ASP A 59 -9.93 6.58 10.43
C ASP A 59 -10.20 8.11 10.44
N ARG A 60 -10.89 8.60 9.43
CA ARG A 60 -11.22 10.04 9.31
C ARG A 60 -12.20 10.56 10.36
N ASN A 61 -12.92 9.67 11.03
CA ASN A 61 -13.91 9.93 12.06
C ASN A 61 -13.35 9.68 13.48
N ASN A 62 -12.05 9.39 13.61
CA ASN A 62 -11.34 9.04 14.85
C ASN A 62 -11.65 7.65 15.43
N GLU A 63 -12.14 6.72 14.61
CA GLU A 63 -12.25 5.31 14.99
C GLU A 63 -10.87 4.61 14.89
N LEU A 64 -10.56 3.75 15.86
CA LEU A 64 -9.27 3.05 15.91
C LEU A 64 -9.20 1.92 14.88
N LEU A 65 -8.31 2.06 13.90
CA LEU A 65 -8.05 1.05 12.88
C LEU A 65 -6.93 0.09 13.29
N VAL A 66 -5.90 0.60 13.97
CA VAL A 66 -4.75 -0.19 14.42
C VAL A 66 -4.35 0.22 15.83
N VAL A 67 -4.33 -0.76 16.73
CA VAL A 67 -3.91 -0.60 18.12
C VAL A 67 -2.68 -1.45 18.44
N ASN A 68 -2.10 -1.21 19.60
CA ASN A 68 -0.96 -1.96 20.10
C ASN A 68 -1.42 -2.97 21.16
N THR A 69 -0.95 -4.21 21.05
CA THR A 69 -1.14 -5.25 22.07
C THR A 69 0.22 -5.72 22.57
N PRO A 70 0.41 -5.83 23.90
CA PRO A 70 1.66 -6.31 24.45
C PRO A 70 1.88 -7.79 24.12
N ILE A 71 3.14 -8.12 23.82
CA ILE A 71 3.68 -9.47 23.77
C ILE A 71 4.98 -9.49 24.58
N TYR A 72 5.41 -10.67 24.98
CA TYR A 72 6.63 -10.85 25.75
C TYR A 72 7.64 -11.67 24.95
N ASP A 73 8.87 -11.17 24.86
CA ASP A 73 10.02 -11.95 24.44
C ASP A 73 10.74 -12.41 25.72
N ILE A 74 10.90 -13.72 25.91
CA ILE A 74 11.73 -14.27 26.97
C ILE A 74 13.18 -14.26 26.49
N LYS A 75 14.03 -13.48 27.14
CA LYS A 75 15.47 -13.44 26.92
C LYS A 75 16.14 -14.46 27.82
N ALA A 76 17.26 -15.02 27.35
CA ALA A 76 18.12 -15.87 28.16
C ALA A 76 19.57 -15.38 28.10
N THR A 77 20.28 -15.54 29.22
CA THR A 77 21.75 -15.44 29.26
C THR A 77 22.31 -16.80 29.66
N TYR A 78 22.91 -17.52 28.71
CA TYR A 78 23.29 -18.93 28.91
C TYR A 78 24.12 -19.18 30.17
N LYS A 79 25.11 -18.33 30.49
CA LYS A 79 25.92 -18.48 31.71
C LYS A 79 25.17 -18.30 33.03
N LYS A 80 23.97 -17.71 33.00
CA LYS A 80 23.13 -17.46 34.17
C LYS A 80 22.01 -18.51 34.32
N VAL A 81 21.83 -19.37 33.32
CA VAL A 81 20.84 -20.44 33.38
C VAL A 81 21.37 -21.52 34.32
N ASP A 82 20.58 -21.83 35.33
CA ASP A 82 20.88 -22.92 36.26
C ASP A 82 20.76 -24.27 35.52
N SER A 83 21.79 -25.11 35.64
CA SER A 83 21.79 -26.44 35.04
C SER A 83 20.86 -27.43 35.74
N GLU A 84 20.45 -27.14 36.98
CA GLU A 84 19.60 -28.00 37.80
C GLU A 84 18.12 -27.57 37.81
N MET A 85 17.76 -26.53 37.04
CA MET A 85 16.38 -26.04 36.98
C MET A 85 15.39 -27.11 36.49
N ASP A 86 14.15 -27.04 37.00
CA ASP A 86 13.05 -27.87 36.50
C ASP A 86 12.65 -27.44 35.09
N THR A 87 13.28 -28.09 34.11
CA THR A 87 13.04 -27.80 32.70
C THR A 87 11.65 -28.24 32.24
N VAL A 88 11.04 -29.24 32.90
CA VAL A 88 9.69 -29.70 32.56
C VAL A 88 8.68 -28.63 32.96
N ALA A 89 8.75 -28.17 34.21
CA ALA A 89 7.90 -27.08 34.68
C ALA A 89 8.06 -25.80 33.84
N PHE A 90 9.29 -25.46 33.44
CA PHE A 90 9.55 -24.32 32.56
C PHE A 90 8.85 -24.49 31.20
N CYS A 91 8.95 -25.68 30.60
CA CYS A 91 8.36 -25.99 29.31
C CYS A 91 6.82 -25.93 29.36
N ASP A 92 6.22 -26.47 30.41
CA ASP A 92 4.76 -26.47 30.62
C ASP A 92 4.22 -25.04 30.76
N LEU A 93 4.90 -24.18 31.55
CA LEU A 93 4.50 -22.77 31.76
C LEU A 93 4.54 -21.93 30.49
N LEU A 94 5.42 -22.25 29.54
CA LEU A 94 5.59 -21.52 28.29
C LEU A 94 4.99 -22.24 27.08
N GLU A 95 4.29 -23.36 27.30
CA GLU A 95 3.65 -24.18 26.27
C GLU A 95 4.63 -24.62 25.15
N ILE A 96 5.87 -24.98 25.52
CA ILE A 96 6.89 -25.47 24.58
C ILE A 96 7.31 -26.92 24.89
N SER A 97 7.85 -27.63 23.90
CA SER A 97 8.43 -28.96 24.14
C SER A 97 9.86 -28.88 24.67
N ILE A 98 10.31 -29.92 25.37
CA ILE A 98 11.69 -30.06 25.88
C ILE A 98 12.72 -30.03 24.73
N ASP A 99 12.38 -30.59 23.57
CA ASP A 99 13.23 -30.53 22.37
C ASP A 99 13.37 -29.10 21.85
N THR A 100 12.26 -28.35 21.85
CA THR A 100 12.26 -26.92 21.50
C THR A 100 13.09 -26.11 22.49
N PHE A 101 12.95 -26.34 23.80
CA PHE A 101 13.77 -25.71 24.82
C PHE A 101 15.26 -25.93 24.57
N SER A 102 15.66 -27.20 24.38
CA SER A 102 17.05 -27.60 24.15
C SER A 102 17.65 -26.93 22.91
N THR A 103 16.86 -26.87 21.82
CA THR A 103 17.23 -26.21 20.57
C THR A 103 17.33 -24.69 20.71
N LEU A 104 16.41 -24.07 21.44
CA LEU A 104 16.39 -22.62 21.64
C LEU A 104 17.53 -22.15 22.55
N LEU A 105 17.86 -22.92 23.60
CA LEU A 105 18.94 -22.60 24.53
C LEU A 105 20.33 -22.81 23.90
N ASN A 106 20.53 -23.92 23.19
CA ASN A 106 21.83 -24.28 22.60
C ASN A 106 22.04 -23.67 21.21
N LYS A 107 22.28 -22.36 21.17
CA LYS A 107 22.66 -21.66 19.93
C LYS A 107 24.02 -22.16 19.42
N ASN A 108 24.30 -21.91 18.14
CA ASN A 108 25.62 -22.21 17.57
C ASN A 108 26.69 -21.24 18.13
N TRP A 109 27.29 -21.61 19.26
CA TRP A 109 28.30 -20.84 20.00
C TRP A 109 29.60 -20.60 19.22
N LYS A 110 29.83 -21.31 18.10
CA LYS A 110 30.99 -21.08 17.22
C LYS A 110 30.81 -19.85 16.32
N ARG A 111 29.57 -19.35 16.13
CA ARG A 111 29.31 -18.15 15.34
C ARG A 111 29.64 -16.91 16.14
N ARG A 112 30.39 -15.97 15.54
CA ARG A 112 30.77 -14.67 16.14
C ARG A 112 29.60 -13.84 16.70
N ARG A 113 28.37 -14.11 16.25
CA ARG A 113 27.14 -13.43 16.70
C ARG A 113 26.68 -13.89 18.09
N TYR A 114 27.03 -15.10 18.53
CA TYR A 114 26.56 -15.66 19.80
C TYR A 114 27.71 -15.81 20.78
N HIS A 115 27.51 -15.33 22.00
CA HIS A 115 28.45 -15.51 23.10
C HIS A 115 27.66 -15.87 24.36
N LYS A 116 28.15 -16.82 25.16
CA LYS A 116 27.41 -17.38 26.31
C LYS A 116 27.07 -16.34 27.40
N SER A 117 27.79 -15.22 27.43
CA SER A 117 27.54 -14.10 28.35
C SER A 117 26.62 -13.00 27.79
N VAL A 118 26.24 -13.07 26.51
CA VAL A 118 25.42 -12.05 25.85
C VAL A 118 23.96 -12.50 25.83
N PRO A 119 23.01 -11.66 26.27
CA PRO A 119 21.60 -12.03 26.21
C PRO A 119 21.11 -12.25 24.78
N PHE A 120 20.26 -13.25 24.58
CA PHE A 120 19.60 -13.52 23.31
C PHE A 120 18.12 -13.80 23.53
N THR A 121 17.30 -13.62 22.49
CA THR A 121 15.88 -14.03 22.53
C THR A 121 15.83 -15.56 22.56
N PHE A 122 15.37 -16.10 23.69
CA PHE A 122 15.13 -17.52 23.86
C PHE A 122 13.80 -17.90 23.21
N LEU A 123 12.71 -17.27 23.64
CA LEU A 123 11.37 -17.45 23.09
C LEU A 123 10.78 -16.07 22.76
N SER A 124 10.10 -15.94 21.63
CA SER A 124 9.47 -14.69 21.20
C SER A 124 7.97 -14.83 21.11
N LYS A 125 7.26 -13.70 21.18
CA LYS A 125 5.79 -13.62 20.95
C LYS A 125 4.98 -14.44 21.96
N VAL A 126 5.43 -14.49 23.22
CA VAL A 126 4.67 -15.07 24.32
C VAL A 126 3.47 -14.18 24.62
N LYS A 127 2.29 -14.78 24.69
CA LYS A 127 1.04 -14.08 24.96
C LYS A 127 1.01 -13.58 26.41
N PRO A 128 0.30 -12.47 26.70
CA PRO A 128 0.16 -11.97 28.07
C PRO A 128 -0.35 -13.02 29.07
N GLU A 129 -1.28 -13.88 28.67
CA GLU A 129 -1.88 -14.91 29.53
C GLU A 129 -0.86 -15.99 29.91
N THR A 130 -0.12 -16.53 28.93
CA THR A 130 0.97 -17.49 29.15
C THR A 130 2.11 -16.86 29.96
N TYR A 131 2.45 -15.60 29.66
CA TYR A 131 3.49 -14.88 30.41
C TYR A 131 3.10 -14.64 31.87
N ALA A 132 1.83 -14.33 32.16
CA ALA A 132 1.36 -14.12 33.53
C ALA A 132 1.60 -15.36 34.41
N GLN A 133 1.31 -16.56 33.88
CA GLN A 133 1.59 -17.82 34.57
C GLN A 133 3.10 -18.04 34.79
N PHE A 134 3.91 -17.75 33.76
CA PHE A 134 5.37 -17.84 33.86
C PHE A 134 5.95 -16.82 34.87
N GLN A 135 5.38 -15.62 34.95
CA GLN A 135 5.86 -14.53 35.81
C GLN A 135 5.81 -14.92 37.29
N GLU A 136 4.77 -15.63 37.73
CA GLU A 136 4.59 -16.07 39.12
C GLU A 136 5.71 -16.99 39.60
N ARG A 137 6.27 -17.82 38.71
CA ARG A 137 7.34 -18.78 39.00
C ARG A 137 8.70 -18.38 38.42
N MET A 138 8.81 -17.17 37.86
CA MET A 138 10.03 -16.72 37.17
C MET A 138 11.29 -16.74 38.05
N PHE A 139 11.13 -16.59 39.37
CA PHE A 139 12.23 -16.65 40.34
C PHE A 139 12.91 -18.03 40.38
N GLU A 140 12.23 -19.10 39.96
CA GLU A 140 12.75 -20.47 39.87
C GLU A 140 13.68 -20.67 38.67
N PHE A 141 13.68 -19.73 37.70
CA PHE A 141 14.37 -19.87 36.42
C PHE A 141 15.41 -18.75 36.22
N PRO A 142 16.50 -18.72 37.01
CA PRO A 142 17.53 -17.72 36.88
C PRO A 142 18.14 -17.73 35.48
N GLY A 143 18.50 -16.54 34.98
CA GLY A 143 19.05 -16.37 33.63
C GLY A 143 18.01 -16.13 32.54
N PHE A 144 16.72 -16.33 32.83
CA PHE A 144 15.61 -15.92 31.98
C PHE A 144 14.98 -14.62 32.48
N TYR A 145 14.57 -13.75 31.56
CA TYR A 145 13.85 -12.53 31.90
C TYR A 145 12.99 -12.04 30.73
N PRO A 146 11.88 -11.34 31.00
CA PRO A 146 10.97 -10.84 29.99
C PRO A 146 11.45 -9.53 29.40
N VAL A 147 11.13 -9.33 28.13
CA VAL A 147 11.17 -8.02 27.47
C VAL A 147 9.79 -7.80 26.86
N ILE A 148 9.09 -6.79 27.37
CA ILE A 148 7.81 -6.37 26.78
C ILE A 148 8.06 -5.75 25.40
N ARG A 149 7.20 -6.13 24.46
CA ARG A 149 7.16 -5.58 23.11
C ARG A 149 5.71 -5.36 22.72
N ASN A 150 5.49 -4.48 21.77
CA ASN A 150 4.16 -4.25 21.22
C ASN A 150 4.06 -4.84 19.82
N THR A 151 2.95 -5.53 19.57
CA THR A 151 2.53 -5.94 18.23
C THR A 151 1.26 -5.19 17.84
N ARG A 152 0.93 -5.21 16.54
CA ARG A 152 -0.35 -4.64 16.10
C ARG A 152 -1.49 -5.61 16.37
N SER A 153 -2.61 -5.04 16.77
CA SER A 153 -3.93 -5.66 16.75
C SER A 153 -4.88 -4.75 15.97
N TYR A 154 -5.84 -5.36 15.29
CA TYR A 154 -6.76 -4.68 14.39
C TYR A 154 -8.17 -4.86 14.95
N PRO A 155 -8.82 -3.81 15.48
CA PRO A 155 -10.17 -3.93 16.05
C PRO A 155 -11.22 -4.37 15.02
N HIS A 156 -10.96 -4.12 13.74
CA HIS A 156 -11.82 -4.45 12.60
C HIS A 156 -11.15 -5.50 11.69
N GLN A 157 -11.97 -6.28 10.98
CA GLN A 157 -11.50 -7.33 10.06
C GLN A 157 -11.26 -6.82 8.63
N ASN A 158 -11.27 -5.50 8.44
CA ASN A 158 -11.33 -4.84 7.15
C ASN A 158 -10.04 -4.06 6.86
N ALA A 159 -9.91 -3.53 5.65
CA ALA A 159 -8.83 -2.66 5.21
C ALA A 159 -7.42 -3.29 5.23
N ALA A 160 -7.31 -4.63 5.17
CA ALA A 160 -6.05 -5.33 5.33
C ALA A 160 -4.94 -4.88 4.37
N HIS A 161 -5.25 -4.63 3.09
CA HIS A 161 -4.27 -4.11 2.12
C HIS A 161 -3.86 -2.68 2.45
N THR A 162 -4.86 -1.81 2.67
CA THR A 162 -4.66 -0.38 2.96
C THR A 162 -3.81 -0.18 4.21
N LEU A 163 -4.16 -0.83 5.32
CA LEU A 163 -3.41 -0.75 6.58
C LEU A 163 -2.04 -1.42 6.44
N GLY A 164 -2.01 -2.59 5.82
CA GLY A 164 -0.84 -3.43 5.74
C GLY A 164 -0.48 -4.11 7.07
N TYR A 165 0.66 -4.77 7.08
CA TYR A 165 1.11 -5.57 8.21
C TYR A 165 2.59 -5.34 8.53
N LEU A 166 2.97 -5.56 9.79
CA LEU A 166 4.37 -5.54 10.22
C LEU A 166 5.10 -6.80 9.76
N GLY A 167 6.42 -6.85 9.85
CA GLY A 167 7.22 -8.05 9.68
C GLY A 167 8.55 -7.90 10.40
N GLU A 168 9.33 -8.99 10.46
CA GLU A 168 10.64 -8.95 11.09
C GLU A 168 11.69 -8.40 10.11
N VAL A 169 12.57 -7.56 10.64
CA VAL A 169 13.65 -6.97 9.85
C VAL A 169 14.65 -8.05 9.43
N ASP A 170 14.97 -8.11 8.14
CA ASP A 170 15.99 -8.98 7.58
C ASP A 170 17.40 -8.34 7.59
N GLN A 171 18.43 -9.16 7.34
CA GLN A 171 19.81 -8.66 7.35
C GLN A 171 20.06 -7.58 6.29
N ARG A 172 19.35 -7.63 5.16
CA ARG A 172 19.46 -6.63 4.09
C ARG A 172 18.96 -5.27 4.56
N THR A 173 17.84 -5.24 5.26
CA THR A 173 17.25 -4.03 5.82
C THR A 173 18.13 -3.46 6.91
N ILE A 174 18.65 -4.29 7.82
CA ILE A 174 19.61 -3.86 8.87
C ILE A 174 20.81 -3.14 8.24
N ASN A 175 21.45 -3.75 7.24
CA ASN A 175 22.64 -3.20 6.60
C ASN A 175 22.39 -1.85 5.91
N LYS A 176 21.18 -1.64 5.38
CA LYS A 176 20.77 -0.38 4.73
C LYS A 176 20.27 0.68 5.72
N SER A 177 19.99 0.30 6.95
CA SER A 177 19.31 1.14 7.92
C SER A 177 20.21 2.13 8.66
N ASN A 178 21.52 2.09 8.41
CA ASN A 178 22.53 2.89 9.12
C ASN A 178 22.40 2.79 10.65
N GLY A 179 22.06 1.60 11.16
CA GLY A 179 21.93 1.33 12.60
C GLY A 179 20.54 1.59 13.19
N LYS A 180 19.55 2.03 12.40
CA LYS A 180 18.15 2.20 12.84
C LYS A 180 17.52 0.88 13.28
N TYR A 181 17.83 -0.22 12.59
CA TYR A 181 17.29 -1.54 12.92
C TYR A 181 18.34 -2.52 13.44
N GLN A 182 17.89 -3.46 14.25
CA GLN A 182 18.62 -4.63 14.71
C GLN A 182 17.80 -5.90 14.50
N LEU A 183 18.44 -7.05 14.65
CA LEU A 183 17.78 -8.34 14.51
C LEU A 183 16.61 -8.48 15.49
N GLY A 184 15.47 -8.92 14.98
CA GLY A 184 14.24 -9.12 15.75
C GLY A 184 13.36 -7.89 15.86
N ASP A 185 13.77 -6.71 15.36
CA ASP A 185 12.88 -5.56 15.24
C ASP A 185 11.71 -5.82 14.28
N PHE A 186 10.63 -5.08 14.47
CA PHE A 186 9.50 -5.07 13.54
C PHE A 186 9.54 -3.84 12.63
N ILE A 187 9.13 -4.03 11.37
CA ILE A 187 9.05 -3.01 10.33
C ILE A 187 7.73 -3.16 9.57
N GLY A 188 7.11 -2.07 9.14
CA GLY A 188 6.00 -2.12 8.19
C GLY A 188 6.40 -2.73 6.85
N VAL A 189 5.69 -3.78 6.42
CA VAL A 189 6.02 -4.53 5.19
C VAL A 189 5.20 -4.09 3.99
N SER A 190 3.96 -3.67 4.23
CA SER A 190 3.02 -3.20 3.22
C SER A 190 2.12 -2.10 3.80
N GLY A 191 1.22 -1.58 2.97
CA GLY A 191 0.19 -0.63 3.39
C GLY A 191 0.72 0.69 3.93
N VAL A 192 -0.13 1.35 4.69
CA VAL A 192 0.17 2.51 5.54
C VAL A 192 1.29 2.20 6.52
N GLU A 193 1.31 0.99 7.11
CA GLU A 193 2.36 0.58 8.04
C GLU A 193 3.77 0.75 7.46
N LYS A 194 3.96 0.45 6.16
CA LYS A 194 5.24 0.65 5.47
C LYS A 194 5.45 2.09 5.05
N SER A 195 4.45 2.74 4.46
CA SER A 195 4.56 4.14 4.02
C SER A 195 4.94 5.08 5.15
N TYR A 196 4.41 4.82 6.34
CA TYR A 196 4.55 5.68 7.52
C TYR A 196 5.35 5.04 8.66
N ASP A 197 6.11 3.97 8.40
CA ASP A 197 6.89 3.27 9.44
C ASP A 197 7.81 4.22 10.22
N ASP A 198 8.38 5.22 9.56
CA ASP A 198 9.29 6.16 10.21
C ASP A 198 8.62 7.12 11.20
N ILE A 199 7.35 7.44 10.98
CA ILE A 199 6.52 8.25 11.88
C ILE A 199 5.96 7.34 12.98
N LEU A 200 5.43 6.18 12.58
CA LEU A 200 4.74 5.24 13.48
C LEU A 200 5.68 4.50 14.43
N ARG A 201 6.94 4.25 14.08
CA ARG A 201 7.81 3.35 14.87
C ARG A 201 8.29 3.96 16.19
N GLY A 202 8.41 5.29 16.27
CA GLY A 202 9.07 5.96 17.39
C GLY A 202 10.57 5.68 17.47
N SER A 203 11.16 6.03 18.61
CA SER A 203 12.59 5.85 18.89
C SER A 203 12.80 4.97 20.12
N LYS A 204 13.79 4.07 20.03
CA LYS A 204 14.13 3.16 21.12
C LYS A 204 14.71 3.93 22.29
N GLY A 205 14.50 3.42 23.50
CA GLY A 205 15.24 3.83 24.68
C GLY A 205 16.39 2.87 24.96
N LEU A 206 17.41 3.34 25.67
CA LEU A 206 18.50 2.53 26.18
C LEU A 206 18.71 2.77 27.66
N ASN A 207 18.87 1.68 28.40
CA ASN A 207 19.31 1.67 29.78
C ASN A 207 20.62 0.90 29.89
N TYR A 208 21.64 1.51 30.48
CA TYR A 208 22.94 0.91 30.76
C TYR A 208 23.02 0.51 32.22
N LEU A 209 23.07 -0.80 32.49
CA LEU A 209 23.19 -1.33 33.84
C LEU A 209 24.63 -1.77 34.11
N LEU A 210 25.17 -1.40 35.26
CA LEU A 210 26.44 -1.91 35.78
C LEU A 210 26.25 -3.32 36.32
N LYS A 211 27.15 -4.22 35.93
CA LYS A 211 27.24 -5.57 36.47
C LYS A 211 28.40 -5.70 37.45
N ASP A 212 28.19 -6.45 38.52
CA ASP A 212 29.29 -6.92 39.37
C ASP A 212 30.04 -8.09 38.71
N ASN A 213 31.10 -8.57 39.38
CA ASN A 213 31.89 -9.73 38.96
C ASN A 213 31.11 -11.05 38.91
N LEU A 214 29.94 -11.12 39.57
CA LEU A 214 29.00 -12.24 39.55
C LEU A 214 27.88 -12.04 38.52
N GLY A 215 27.90 -10.92 37.79
CA GLY A 215 26.95 -10.59 36.74
C GLY A 215 25.59 -10.07 37.23
N ARG A 216 25.46 -9.71 38.52
CA ARG A 216 24.25 -9.11 39.11
C ARG A 216 24.19 -7.63 38.77
N ASP A 217 22.99 -7.11 38.60
CA ASP A 217 22.76 -5.70 38.31
C ASP A 217 23.02 -4.88 39.60
N VAL A 218 23.98 -3.96 39.55
CA VAL A 218 24.42 -3.14 40.71
C VAL A 218 23.75 -1.76 40.70
N GLY A 219 23.27 -1.31 39.53
CA GLY A 219 22.59 -0.02 39.35
C GLY A 219 22.80 0.54 37.94
N SER A 220 22.27 1.74 37.69
CA SER A 220 22.50 2.45 36.42
C SER A 220 23.95 2.92 36.29
N TYR A 221 24.50 2.81 35.10
CA TYR A 221 25.84 3.32 34.80
C TYR A 221 25.86 4.85 34.87
N GLU A 222 26.84 5.42 35.60
CA GLU A 222 27.02 6.87 35.76
C GLU A 222 25.71 7.62 36.14
N ASN A 223 24.90 7.04 37.04
CA ASN A 223 23.58 7.59 37.44
C ASN A 223 22.62 7.84 36.25
N GLY A 224 22.74 7.05 35.18
CA GLY A 224 21.89 7.16 33.99
C GLY A 224 22.32 8.23 32.99
N SER A 225 23.56 8.74 33.05
CA SER A 225 24.08 9.75 32.11
C SER A 225 24.02 9.33 30.64
N LEU A 226 24.04 8.01 30.39
CA LEU A 226 23.94 7.41 29.05
C LEU A 226 22.55 6.85 28.74
N ASP A 227 21.62 6.91 29.70
CA ASP A 227 20.27 6.38 29.54
C ASP A 227 19.40 7.37 28.76
N TYR A 228 18.57 6.86 27.86
CA TYR A 228 17.55 7.66 27.20
C TYR A 228 16.25 6.88 27.12
N SER A 229 15.14 7.56 27.38
CA SER A 229 13.81 6.96 27.34
C SER A 229 13.37 6.68 25.90
N ALA A 230 12.55 5.64 25.75
CA ALA A 230 11.90 5.38 24.47
C ALA A 230 10.87 6.47 24.20
N VAL A 231 10.79 6.93 22.95
CA VAL A 231 9.76 7.88 22.51
C VAL A 231 8.78 7.11 21.63
N SER A 232 7.50 7.13 22.01
CA SER A 232 6.43 6.54 21.21
C SER A 232 6.41 7.13 19.80
N GLY A 233 5.97 6.32 18.83
CA GLY A 233 5.69 6.85 17.50
C GLY A 233 4.48 7.77 17.51
N GLU A 234 4.39 8.60 16.48
CA GLU A 234 3.29 9.56 16.36
C GLU A 234 2.04 8.88 15.81
N ASP A 235 0.89 9.28 16.36
CA ASP A 235 -0.41 8.82 15.91
C ASP A 235 -0.74 9.44 14.55
N ILE A 236 -1.42 8.69 13.69
CA ILE A 236 -1.86 9.20 12.38
C ILE A 236 -3.36 8.98 12.19
N ASN A 237 -4.02 9.97 11.58
CA ASN A 237 -5.36 9.82 11.08
C ASN A 237 -5.30 9.59 9.58
N LEU A 238 -6.04 8.58 9.12
CA LEU A 238 -6.23 8.31 7.71
C LEU A 238 -7.43 9.09 7.16
N THR A 239 -7.47 9.21 5.85
CA THR A 239 -8.61 9.74 5.09
C THR A 239 -9.74 8.72 4.91
N LEU A 240 -9.45 7.46 5.23
CA LEU A 240 -10.35 6.32 5.14
C LEU A 240 -11.60 6.53 5.99
N ASP A 241 -12.77 6.26 5.42
CA ASP A 241 -14.04 6.13 6.14
C ASP A 241 -14.29 4.64 6.41
N LEU A 242 -14.17 4.23 7.67
CA LEU A 242 -14.27 2.82 8.04
C LEU A 242 -15.61 2.19 7.65
N VAL A 243 -16.71 2.90 7.88
CA VAL A 243 -18.07 2.42 7.56
C VAL A 243 -18.22 2.19 6.05
N LEU A 244 -17.69 3.10 5.24
CA LEU A 244 -17.70 2.95 3.78
C LEU A 244 -16.82 1.80 3.31
N GLN A 245 -15.64 1.64 3.90
CA GLN A 245 -14.71 0.55 3.62
C GLN A 245 -15.33 -0.82 3.93
N GLU A 246 -15.91 -0.99 5.12
CA GLU A 246 -16.61 -2.21 5.54
C GLU A 246 -17.76 -2.56 4.59
N TYR A 247 -18.55 -1.56 4.23
CA TYR A 247 -19.69 -1.74 3.32
C TYR A 247 -19.24 -2.15 1.90
N GLY A 248 -18.19 -1.52 1.37
CA GLY A 248 -17.66 -1.90 0.06
C GLY A 248 -17.02 -3.28 0.05
N GLU A 249 -16.33 -3.68 1.12
CA GLU A 249 -15.82 -5.06 1.28
C GLU A 249 -16.95 -6.09 1.36
N LEU A 250 -18.05 -5.76 2.07
CA LEU A 250 -19.26 -6.57 2.12
C LEU A 250 -19.87 -6.79 0.72
N LEU A 251 -19.99 -5.72 -0.09
CA LEU A 251 -20.48 -5.82 -1.47
C LEU A 251 -19.54 -6.64 -2.39
N MET A 252 -18.24 -6.61 -2.10
CA MET A 252 -17.22 -7.34 -2.85
C MET A 252 -17.02 -8.80 -2.39
N ARG A 253 -17.77 -9.27 -1.38
CA ARG A 253 -17.75 -10.69 -0.99
C ARG A 253 -18.05 -11.57 -2.19
N ASN A 254 -17.30 -12.67 -2.27
CA ASN A 254 -17.38 -13.63 -3.37
C ASN A 254 -17.12 -13.02 -4.76
N LYS A 255 -16.30 -11.98 -4.86
CA LYS A 255 -15.90 -11.35 -6.14
C LYS A 255 -14.40 -11.10 -6.18
N LYS A 256 -13.85 -10.98 -7.39
CA LYS A 256 -12.47 -10.56 -7.66
C LYS A 256 -12.49 -9.16 -8.22
N GLY A 257 -11.69 -8.24 -7.71
CA GLY A 257 -11.67 -6.87 -8.20
C GLY A 257 -11.23 -5.84 -7.18
N ALA A 258 -11.57 -4.59 -7.42
CA ALA A 258 -11.25 -3.48 -6.54
C ALA A 258 -12.28 -2.36 -6.59
N ILE A 259 -12.33 -1.58 -5.52
CA ILE A 259 -13.10 -0.33 -5.43
C ILE A 259 -12.17 0.75 -4.88
N VAL A 260 -12.18 1.92 -5.50
CA VAL A 260 -11.51 3.11 -4.96
C VAL A 260 -12.50 4.25 -4.98
N ALA A 261 -12.68 4.90 -3.82
CA ALA A 261 -13.50 6.10 -3.67
C ALA A 261 -12.62 7.26 -3.17
N LEU A 262 -12.78 8.42 -3.78
CA LEU A 262 -12.04 9.64 -3.51
C LEU A 262 -13.01 10.77 -3.20
N GLU A 263 -12.61 11.69 -2.34
CA GLU A 263 -13.26 13.00 -2.18
C GLU A 263 -12.69 13.96 -3.23
N PRO A 264 -13.48 14.44 -4.22
CA PRO A 264 -12.94 15.22 -5.34
C PRO A 264 -12.29 16.53 -4.90
N GLU A 265 -12.85 17.19 -3.88
CA GLU A 265 -12.43 18.51 -3.41
C GLU A 265 -11.02 18.52 -2.80
N THR A 266 -10.55 17.37 -2.31
CA THR A 266 -9.31 17.26 -1.52
C THR A 266 -8.35 16.19 -2.04
N GLY A 267 -8.83 15.22 -2.82
CA GLY A 267 -8.04 14.04 -3.19
C GLY A 267 -7.92 13.02 -2.06
N GLU A 268 -8.65 13.18 -0.96
CA GLU A 268 -8.68 12.21 0.13
C GLU A 268 -9.25 10.86 -0.33
N VAL A 269 -8.59 9.76 0.02
CA VAL A 269 -9.05 8.39 -0.28
C VAL A 269 -10.06 7.94 0.79
N LEU A 270 -11.34 7.94 0.41
CA LEU A 270 -12.46 7.57 1.28
C LEU A 270 -12.55 6.06 1.51
N ALA A 271 -12.28 5.26 0.49
CA ALA A 271 -12.26 3.80 0.55
C ALA A 271 -11.28 3.24 -0.49
N MET A 272 -10.53 2.21 -0.12
CA MET A 272 -9.60 1.51 -1.00
C MET A 272 -9.68 0.02 -0.72
N ILE A 273 -10.36 -0.70 -1.61
CA ILE A 273 -10.80 -2.08 -1.40
C ILE A 273 -10.19 -2.94 -2.50
N SER A 274 -9.57 -4.04 -2.10
CA SER A 274 -9.16 -5.13 -2.99
C SER A 274 -9.86 -6.41 -2.56
N ALA A 275 -10.41 -7.16 -3.50
CA ALA A 275 -11.11 -8.40 -3.24
C ALA A 275 -10.61 -9.54 -4.16
N PRO A 276 -10.52 -10.78 -3.65
CA PRO A 276 -10.74 -11.18 -2.26
C PRO A 276 -9.71 -10.60 -1.30
N THR A 277 -10.14 -10.36 -0.06
CA THR A 277 -9.32 -9.84 1.03
C THR A 277 -9.15 -10.89 2.14
N TYR A 278 -8.48 -10.52 3.22
CA TYR A 278 -8.25 -11.34 4.40
C TYR A 278 -8.41 -10.48 5.67
N ASP A 279 -8.66 -11.12 6.81
CA ASP A 279 -8.66 -10.44 8.12
C ASP A 279 -7.22 -10.05 8.48
N PRO A 280 -6.91 -8.76 8.71
CA PRO A 280 -5.56 -8.31 9.03
C PRO A 280 -4.98 -8.98 10.30
N ASN A 281 -5.82 -9.43 11.24
CA ASN A 281 -5.36 -10.11 12.46
C ASN A 281 -4.69 -11.46 12.17
N ILE A 282 -4.95 -12.13 11.04
CA ILE A 282 -4.27 -13.40 10.73
C ILE A 282 -2.78 -13.21 10.44
N LEU A 283 -2.36 -11.98 10.11
CA LEU A 283 -0.97 -11.60 9.90
C LEU A 283 -0.38 -10.84 11.09
N LYS A 284 -1.05 -10.81 12.25
CA LYS A 284 -0.45 -10.26 13.47
C LYS A 284 0.85 -10.98 13.84
N MET A 285 1.71 -10.33 14.62
CA MET A 285 3.03 -10.86 14.97
C MET A 285 2.94 -11.93 16.08
N ASP A 286 2.36 -13.08 15.77
CA ASP A 286 2.28 -14.25 16.66
C ASP A 286 2.99 -15.49 16.08
N VAL A 287 2.83 -16.63 16.75
CA VAL A 287 3.40 -17.92 16.35
C VAL A 287 2.73 -18.53 15.10
N ASN A 288 1.45 -18.21 14.85
CA ASN A 288 0.64 -18.78 13.76
C ASN A 288 0.81 -18.05 12.44
N ARG A 289 1.28 -16.80 12.48
CA ARG A 289 1.51 -15.93 11.33
C ARG A 289 2.20 -16.63 10.15
N GLY A 290 3.22 -17.44 10.40
CA GLY A 290 3.98 -18.10 9.32
C GLY A 290 3.12 -19.03 8.48
N ALA A 291 2.27 -19.83 9.13
CA ALA A 291 1.34 -20.72 8.44
C ALA A 291 0.25 -19.93 7.70
N ALA A 292 -0.33 -18.91 8.35
CA ALA A 292 -1.34 -18.04 7.73
C ALA A 292 -0.80 -17.32 6.48
N PHE A 293 0.41 -16.75 6.57
CA PHE A 293 1.06 -16.09 5.45
C PHE A 293 1.31 -17.04 4.27
N ASN A 294 1.80 -18.26 4.55
CA ASN A 294 1.99 -19.28 3.52
C ASN A 294 0.67 -19.70 2.88
N ALA A 295 -0.41 -19.86 3.66
CA ALA A 295 -1.73 -20.18 3.14
C ALA A 295 -2.24 -19.10 2.16
N LEU A 296 -2.15 -17.82 2.54
CA LEU A 296 -2.53 -16.69 1.69
C LEU A 296 -1.70 -16.61 0.40
N LEU A 297 -0.40 -16.88 0.48
CA LEU A 297 0.49 -16.91 -0.69
C LEU A 297 0.21 -18.11 -1.61
N SER A 298 -0.19 -19.24 -1.03
CA SER A 298 -0.47 -20.47 -1.78
C SER A 298 -1.78 -20.40 -2.57
N ASP A 299 -2.70 -19.49 -2.22
CA ASP A 299 -3.91 -19.24 -3.00
C ASP A 299 -3.59 -18.47 -4.30
N THR A 300 -3.13 -19.22 -5.29
CA THR A 300 -2.79 -18.71 -6.62
C THR A 300 -4.02 -18.37 -7.48
N ILE A 301 -5.21 -18.84 -7.09
CA ILE A 301 -6.47 -18.66 -7.83
C ILE A 301 -7.10 -17.32 -7.47
N ASN A 302 -7.22 -17.01 -6.19
CA ASN A 302 -7.85 -15.79 -5.69
C ASN A 302 -6.82 -14.70 -5.40
N LYS A 303 -5.57 -15.05 -5.09
CA LYS A 303 -4.48 -14.10 -4.81
C LYS A 303 -4.93 -13.04 -3.79
N PRO A 304 -5.32 -13.42 -2.56
CA PRO A 304 -5.84 -12.49 -1.55
C PRO A 304 -4.81 -11.46 -1.10
N MET A 305 -3.51 -11.74 -1.26
CA MET A 305 -2.43 -10.79 -0.95
C MET A 305 -2.22 -9.71 -2.02
N LEU A 306 -2.81 -9.87 -3.21
CA LEU A 306 -2.66 -8.90 -4.30
C LEU A 306 -3.59 -7.72 -4.06
N ASP A 307 -3.02 -6.52 -3.92
CA ASP A 307 -3.78 -5.29 -3.88
C ASP A 307 -4.16 -4.82 -5.30
N ARG A 308 -5.38 -5.19 -5.71
CA ARG A 308 -5.91 -4.89 -7.04
C ARG A 308 -6.21 -3.42 -7.26
N SER A 309 -6.34 -2.64 -6.18
CA SER A 309 -6.71 -1.22 -6.27
C SER A 309 -5.60 -0.37 -6.92
N VAL A 310 -4.34 -0.73 -6.68
CA VAL A 310 -3.14 0.03 -7.11
C VAL A 310 -2.12 -0.78 -7.91
N ILE A 311 -2.16 -2.11 -7.84
CA ILE A 311 -1.20 -3.00 -8.54
C ILE A 311 -1.79 -3.53 -9.83
N SER A 312 -3.03 -4.03 -9.81
CA SER A 312 -3.59 -4.64 -11.01
C SER A 312 -3.86 -3.61 -12.09
N LYS A 313 -3.48 -3.95 -13.31
CA LYS A 313 -3.69 -3.13 -14.51
C LYS A 313 -4.76 -3.79 -15.36
N TYR A 314 -5.73 -3.00 -15.81
CA TYR A 314 -6.87 -3.51 -16.53
C TYR A 314 -7.20 -2.63 -17.72
N PRO A 315 -7.65 -3.20 -18.86
CA PRO A 315 -8.15 -2.38 -19.94
C PRO A 315 -9.40 -1.62 -19.49
N PRO A 316 -9.42 -0.28 -19.61
CA PRO A 316 -10.52 0.54 -19.08
C PRO A 316 -11.84 0.31 -19.82
N GLY A 317 -11.79 -0.08 -21.09
CA GLY A 317 -12.96 -0.18 -21.95
C GLY A 317 -13.72 1.15 -22.03
N SER A 318 -15.05 1.08 -22.07
CA SER A 318 -15.89 2.26 -22.33
C SER A 318 -15.85 3.37 -21.27
N ILE A 319 -15.21 3.18 -20.10
CA ILE A 319 -14.95 4.28 -19.16
C ILE A 319 -13.89 5.27 -19.67
N PHE A 320 -13.14 4.91 -20.72
CA PHE A 320 -12.19 5.81 -21.38
C PHE A 320 -12.90 6.89 -22.23
N LYS A 321 -14.11 6.60 -22.70
CA LYS A 321 -14.85 7.46 -23.64
C LYS A 321 -15.08 8.89 -23.15
N PRO A 322 -15.44 9.17 -21.88
CA PRO A 322 -15.62 10.54 -21.41
C PRO A 322 -14.33 11.37 -21.47
N ILE A 323 -13.18 10.83 -21.06
CA ILE A 323 -11.91 11.58 -21.15
C ILE A 323 -11.48 11.74 -22.61
N PHE A 324 -11.73 10.75 -23.46
CA PHE A 324 -11.41 10.86 -24.87
C PHE A 324 -12.30 11.90 -25.56
N ALA A 325 -13.58 11.98 -25.19
CA ALA A 325 -14.50 13.03 -25.61
C ALA A 325 -14.00 14.43 -25.23
N LEU A 326 -13.51 14.62 -24.00
CA LEU A 326 -12.93 15.90 -23.55
C LEU A 326 -11.74 16.31 -24.42
N ILE A 327 -10.83 15.37 -24.69
CA ILE A 327 -9.64 15.64 -25.50
C ILE A 327 -10.03 15.94 -26.95
N ALA A 328 -10.94 15.16 -27.54
CA ALA A 328 -11.42 15.39 -28.91
C ALA A 328 -12.10 16.76 -29.07
N LEU A 329 -12.85 17.21 -28.06
CA LEU A 329 -13.43 18.56 -28.01
C LEU A 329 -12.35 19.64 -27.89
N GLN A 330 -11.35 19.44 -27.03
CA GLN A 330 -10.23 20.37 -26.86
C GLN A 330 -9.40 20.53 -28.14
N LEU A 331 -9.17 19.43 -28.87
CA LEU A 331 -8.43 19.41 -30.13
C LEU A 331 -9.25 19.95 -31.32
N GLY A 332 -10.53 20.29 -31.11
CA GLY A 332 -11.41 20.79 -32.18
C GLY A 332 -11.80 19.72 -33.22
N VAL A 333 -11.53 18.44 -32.93
CA VAL A 333 -11.86 17.29 -33.80
C VAL A 333 -13.37 17.02 -33.85
N THR A 334 -14.07 17.42 -32.78
CA THR A 334 -15.51 17.30 -32.67
C THR A 334 -16.14 18.53 -32.00
N GLN A 335 -17.45 18.62 -32.06
CA GLN A 335 -18.28 19.62 -31.40
C GLN A 335 -19.38 18.92 -30.60
N PRO A 336 -19.94 19.55 -29.55
CA PRO A 336 -20.92 18.90 -28.67
C PRO A 336 -22.12 18.27 -29.40
N ASN A 337 -22.58 18.90 -30.48
CA ASN A 337 -23.72 18.50 -31.30
C ASN A 337 -23.33 17.85 -32.64
N LYS A 338 -22.07 17.39 -32.81
CA LYS A 338 -21.66 16.66 -34.02
C LYS A 338 -22.38 15.31 -34.06
N THR A 339 -23.22 15.13 -35.08
CA THR A 339 -23.88 13.86 -35.37
C THR A 339 -22.90 12.92 -36.05
N ILE A 340 -22.84 11.66 -35.59
CA ILE A 340 -22.09 10.59 -36.28
C ILE A 340 -23.05 9.41 -36.45
N TYR A 341 -23.29 9.04 -37.69
CA TYR A 341 -24.18 7.93 -38.03
C TYR A 341 -23.66 6.60 -37.46
N CYS A 342 -24.57 5.80 -36.92
CA CYS A 342 -24.27 4.46 -36.41
C CYS A 342 -25.50 3.57 -36.64
N ASP A 343 -25.33 2.54 -37.45
CA ASP A 343 -26.33 1.51 -37.79
C ASP A 343 -26.09 0.20 -37.03
N GLY A 344 -25.31 0.25 -35.95
CA GLY A 344 -24.92 -0.93 -35.19
C GLY A 344 -23.51 -1.45 -35.51
N SER A 345 -22.78 -0.85 -36.44
CA SER A 345 -21.35 -1.16 -36.63
C SER A 345 -20.52 0.04 -37.09
N TYR A 346 -19.20 -0.14 -37.14
CA TYR A 346 -18.26 0.81 -37.73
C TYR A 346 -17.39 0.10 -38.75
N GLU A 347 -17.49 0.50 -40.01
CA GLU A 347 -16.67 -0.05 -41.09
C GLU A 347 -15.24 0.49 -41.05
N VAL A 348 -14.27 -0.41 -41.00
CA VAL A 348 -12.85 -0.08 -40.98
C VAL A 348 -12.29 -0.25 -42.40
N GLY A 349 -12.18 0.86 -43.12
CA GLY A 349 -11.61 0.89 -44.47
C GLY A 349 -12.53 0.26 -45.52
N LYS A 350 -11.96 -0.18 -46.66
CA LYS A 350 -12.72 -0.60 -47.85
C LYS A 350 -13.04 -2.11 -47.93
N ARG A 351 -12.75 -2.90 -46.90
CA ARG A 351 -12.79 -4.38 -46.97
C ARG A 351 -13.60 -5.00 -45.83
N GLY A 352 -14.93 -4.84 -45.84
CA GLY A 352 -15.89 -5.69 -45.11
C GLY A 352 -15.65 -5.97 -43.61
N PHE A 353 -14.71 -5.28 -42.97
CA PHE A 353 -14.32 -5.49 -41.58
C PHE A 353 -15.04 -4.42 -40.76
N SER A 354 -16.05 -4.84 -40.02
CA SER A 354 -16.83 -3.96 -39.17
C SER A 354 -16.65 -4.31 -37.70
N GLN A 355 -16.63 -3.28 -36.86
CA GLN A 355 -16.64 -3.43 -35.41
C GLN A 355 -18.05 -3.18 -34.89
N GLY A 356 -18.56 -4.10 -34.08
CA GLY A 356 -19.93 -4.03 -33.57
C GLY A 356 -20.17 -2.87 -32.61
N CYS A 357 -21.40 -2.37 -32.64
CA CYS A 357 -21.93 -1.40 -31.69
C CYS A 357 -23.23 -1.95 -31.07
N ARG A 358 -23.58 -1.44 -29.90
CA ARG A 358 -24.88 -1.73 -29.28
C ARG A 358 -26.00 -1.07 -30.09
N ASN A 359 -27.20 -1.65 -30.07
CA ASN A 359 -28.39 -1.01 -30.63
C ASN A 359 -28.76 0.28 -29.86
N HIS A 360 -28.84 1.39 -30.57
CA HIS A 360 -29.24 2.71 -30.05
C HIS A 360 -29.61 3.64 -31.21
N PRO A 361 -30.34 4.75 -30.98
CA PRO A 361 -30.55 5.76 -32.02
C PRO A 361 -29.23 6.41 -32.45
N THR A 362 -29.15 6.89 -33.69
CA THR A 362 -27.98 7.64 -34.18
C THR A 362 -27.61 8.77 -33.20
N PRO A 363 -26.37 8.81 -32.69
CA PRO A 363 -25.95 9.88 -31.80
C PRO A 363 -25.89 11.22 -32.53
N TYR A 364 -26.78 12.14 -32.14
CA TYR A 364 -26.82 13.51 -32.63
C TYR A 364 -25.96 14.48 -31.79
N GLY A 365 -25.18 13.93 -30.84
CA GLY A 365 -24.30 14.69 -29.96
C GLY A 365 -23.44 13.76 -29.11
N ILE A 366 -22.43 14.32 -28.47
CA ILE A 366 -21.46 13.58 -27.65
C ILE A 366 -22.10 13.03 -26.37
N ASP A 367 -23.10 13.73 -25.85
CA ASP A 367 -23.89 13.34 -24.69
C ASP A 367 -24.70 12.06 -24.97
N VAL A 368 -25.33 11.97 -26.16
CA VAL A 368 -26.06 10.78 -26.62
C VAL A 368 -25.09 9.63 -26.92
N ALA A 369 -23.93 9.94 -27.52
CA ALA A 369 -22.90 8.94 -27.77
C ALA A 369 -22.37 8.32 -26.46
N LEU A 370 -22.24 9.12 -25.40
CA LEU A 370 -21.87 8.66 -24.07
C LEU A 370 -23.01 7.87 -23.40
N GLN A 371 -24.24 8.39 -23.43
CA GLN A 371 -25.46 7.74 -22.89
C GLN A 371 -25.56 6.28 -23.34
N TRP A 372 -25.45 6.05 -24.65
CA TRP A 372 -25.58 4.74 -25.27
C TRP A 372 -24.25 4.00 -25.43
N SER A 373 -23.15 4.64 -25.06
CA SER A 373 -21.81 4.08 -25.18
C SER A 373 -21.44 3.69 -26.62
N CYS A 374 -21.82 4.49 -27.61
CA CYS A 374 -21.69 4.20 -29.04
C CYS A 374 -20.23 3.95 -29.46
N ASN A 375 -19.88 2.74 -29.90
CA ASN A 375 -18.52 2.44 -30.37
C ASN A 375 -18.18 3.19 -31.66
N SER A 376 -19.09 3.23 -32.65
CA SER A 376 -18.84 3.86 -33.95
C SER A 376 -18.50 5.34 -33.83
N TYR A 377 -19.16 6.06 -32.91
CA TYR A 377 -18.85 7.46 -32.62
C TYR A 377 -17.40 7.63 -32.19
N PHE A 378 -16.94 6.83 -31.23
CA PHE A 378 -15.59 6.92 -30.68
C PHE A 378 -14.50 6.33 -31.61
N TYR A 379 -14.84 5.37 -32.48
CA TYR A 379 -13.94 4.96 -33.56
C TYR A 379 -13.72 6.06 -34.59
N GLN A 380 -14.79 6.76 -34.97
CA GLN A 380 -14.68 7.90 -35.87
C GLN A 380 -13.86 9.02 -35.21
N LEU A 381 -14.08 9.33 -33.93
CA LEU A 381 -13.26 10.30 -33.21
C LEU A 381 -11.78 9.88 -33.15
N MET A 382 -11.50 8.59 -32.91
CA MET A 382 -10.12 8.08 -32.88
C MET A 382 -9.44 8.27 -34.22
N LYS A 383 -10.12 7.93 -35.32
CA LYS A 383 -9.64 8.19 -36.67
C LYS A 383 -9.35 9.68 -36.88
N ASP A 384 -10.32 10.55 -36.58
CA ASP A 384 -10.17 11.98 -36.80
C ASP A 384 -8.99 12.56 -35.98
N CYS A 385 -8.80 12.11 -34.73
CA CYS A 385 -7.67 12.49 -33.88
C CYS A 385 -6.33 12.01 -34.44
N LEU A 386 -6.24 10.76 -34.89
CA LEU A 386 -5.01 10.22 -35.47
C LEU A 386 -4.60 10.94 -36.75
N LEU A 387 -5.58 11.42 -37.53
CA LEU A 387 -5.35 12.09 -38.80
C LEU A 387 -5.16 13.61 -38.67
N LEU A 388 -5.12 14.16 -37.45
CA LEU A 388 -4.89 15.59 -37.18
C LEU A 388 -3.65 16.15 -37.90
N ASN A 389 -2.60 15.34 -38.01
CA ASN A 389 -1.31 15.72 -38.61
C ASN A 389 -1.13 15.15 -40.03
N GLY A 390 -2.23 14.84 -40.70
CA GLY A 390 -2.24 14.28 -42.05
C GLY A 390 -2.34 12.75 -42.08
N TYR A 391 -2.69 12.23 -43.26
CA TYR A 391 -3.05 10.83 -43.45
C TYR A 391 -1.88 9.85 -43.21
N ASP A 392 -0.66 10.28 -43.54
CA ASP A 392 0.55 9.45 -43.48
C ASP A 392 1.30 9.55 -42.14
N ASN A 393 0.80 10.34 -41.18
CA ASN A 393 1.45 10.53 -39.88
C ASN A 393 0.50 10.27 -38.68
N PRO A 394 -0.09 9.06 -38.57
CA PRO A 394 -0.96 8.72 -37.45
C PRO A 394 -0.22 8.70 -36.10
N GLY A 395 1.11 8.52 -36.10
CA GLY A 395 1.94 8.55 -34.90
C GLY A 395 1.94 9.93 -34.22
N ALA A 396 2.05 11.02 -34.98
CA ALA A 396 1.99 12.36 -34.41
C ALA A 396 0.60 12.68 -33.82
N GLY A 397 -0.48 12.24 -34.46
CA GLY A 397 -1.83 12.36 -33.90
C GLY A 397 -2.00 11.59 -32.59
N LEU A 398 -1.44 10.37 -32.52
CA LEU A 398 -1.42 9.58 -31.28
C LEU A 398 -0.62 10.27 -30.17
N ASP A 399 0.57 10.80 -30.47
CA ASP A 399 1.40 11.45 -29.46
C ASP A 399 0.74 12.73 -28.91
N THR A 400 0.01 13.49 -29.74
CA THR A 400 -0.83 14.60 -29.27
C THR A 400 -1.90 14.13 -28.28
N LEU A 401 -2.59 13.02 -28.58
CA LEU A 401 -3.57 12.42 -27.66
C LEU A 401 -2.90 11.96 -26.35
N VAL A 402 -1.78 11.24 -26.43
CA VAL A 402 -1.03 10.74 -25.26
C VAL A 402 -0.55 11.89 -24.38
N ASN A 403 -0.10 13.00 -24.96
CA ASN A 403 0.30 14.18 -24.22
C ASN A 403 -0.84 14.74 -23.35
N HIS A 404 -2.07 14.79 -23.87
CA HIS A 404 -3.24 15.18 -23.08
C HIS A 404 -3.62 14.13 -22.03
N LEU A 405 -3.55 12.84 -22.36
CA LEU A 405 -3.83 11.75 -21.39
C LEU A 405 -2.90 11.81 -20.18
N SER A 406 -1.64 12.23 -20.38
CA SER A 406 -0.67 12.37 -19.30
C SER A 406 -1.05 13.43 -18.26
N ASP A 407 -1.86 14.44 -18.64
CA ASP A 407 -2.34 15.48 -17.71
C ASP A 407 -3.32 14.89 -16.67
N PHE A 408 -4.05 13.84 -17.06
CA PHE A 408 -4.97 13.09 -16.21
C PHE A 408 -4.28 12.05 -15.31
N SER A 409 -2.94 12.09 -15.22
CA SER A 409 -2.14 11.10 -14.49
C SER A 409 -2.30 9.66 -14.99
N LEU A 410 -2.55 9.49 -16.29
CA LEU A 410 -2.57 8.17 -16.94
C LEU A 410 -1.20 7.81 -17.51
N GLY A 411 -0.83 6.53 -17.43
CA GLY A 411 0.48 6.04 -17.86
C GLY A 411 1.64 6.42 -16.93
N LYS A 412 1.34 7.05 -15.78
CA LYS A 412 2.26 7.37 -14.69
C LYS A 412 1.56 7.11 -13.34
N LYS A 413 2.35 7.01 -12.28
CA LYS A 413 1.85 6.92 -10.91
C LYS A 413 1.07 8.18 -10.53
N THR A 414 -0.05 8.04 -9.82
CA THR A 414 -0.86 9.15 -9.30
C THR A 414 -0.16 9.87 -8.13
N GLY A 415 0.75 9.17 -7.44
CA GLY A 415 1.52 9.74 -6.33
C GLY A 415 0.93 9.49 -4.95
N LEU A 416 0.05 8.49 -4.83
CA LEU A 416 -0.50 7.98 -3.58
C LEU A 416 0.63 7.74 -2.55
N ASP A 417 0.39 8.10 -1.29
CA ASP A 417 1.22 7.79 -0.12
C ASP A 417 1.17 6.30 0.27
N TYR A 418 1.32 5.43 -0.72
CA TYR A 418 1.29 3.99 -0.58
C TYR A 418 2.63 3.38 -0.99
N HIS A 419 3.02 2.30 -0.33
CA HIS A 419 4.34 1.70 -0.48
C HIS A 419 4.69 1.28 -1.92
N TYR A 420 3.68 1.01 -2.75
CA TYR A 420 3.86 0.67 -4.15
C TYR A 420 2.62 0.96 -4.99
N GLU A 421 2.81 1.64 -6.12
CA GLU A 421 1.78 1.93 -7.11
C GLU A 421 2.30 1.56 -8.51
N ASN A 422 1.44 0.93 -9.33
CA ASN A 422 1.70 0.71 -10.76
C ASN A 422 1.25 1.90 -11.62
N GLU A 423 1.95 2.15 -12.71
CA GLU A 423 1.74 3.33 -13.57
C GLU A 423 0.68 3.17 -14.67
N GLY A 424 0.01 2.02 -14.76
CA GLY A 424 -0.82 1.70 -15.93
C GLY A 424 0.04 1.55 -17.19
N PHE A 425 -0.58 1.60 -18.37
CA PHE A 425 0.10 1.61 -19.66
C PHE A 425 -0.71 2.38 -20.70
N ILE A 426 -0.08 3.37 -21.32
CA ILE A 426 -0.64 4.16 -22.43
C ILE A 426 0.33 4.03 -23.61
N PRO A 427 -0.07 3.38 -24.72
CA PRO A 427 0.82 3.17 -25.85
C PRO A 427 1.02 4.46 -26.65
N ASP A 428 2.27 4.85 -26.88
CA ASP A 428 2.68 5.99 -27.70
C ASP A 428 3.08 5.55 -29.12
N SER A 429 3.44 6.51 -29.99
CA SER A 429 3.89 6.18 -31.34
C SER A 429 5.16 5.31 -31.34
N LYS A 430 6.06 5.49 -30.38
CA LYS A 430 7.30 4.71 -30.25
C LYS A 430 7.02 3.24 -29.99
N TYR A 431 6.03 2.94 -29.15
CA TYR A 431 5.57 1.58 -28.89
C TYR A 431 5.12 0.91 -30.19
N TYR A 432 4.24 1.55 -30.97
CA TYR A 432 3.72 0.97 -32.21
C TYR A 432 4.77 0.91 -33.33
N ASN A 433 5.67 1.88 -33.40
CA ASN A 433 6.81 1.84 -34.33
C ASN A 433 7.69 0.61 -34.07
N ARG A 434 7.89 0.24 -32.80
CA ARG A 434 8.62 -0.97 -32.42
C ARG A 434 7.80 -2.23 -32.72
N LEU A 435 6.51 -2.23 -32.41
CA LEU A 435 5.61 -3.37 -32.63
C LEU A 435 5.47 -3.71 -34.11
N TYR A 436 5.41 -2.69 -34.97
CA TYR A 436 5.21 -2.82 -36.42
C TYR A 436 6.45 -2.41 -37.23
N LYS A 437 7.64 -2.58 -36.66
CA LYS A 437 8.93 -2.19 -37.29
C LYS A 437 9.15 -2.82 -38.67
N ASP A 438 8.60 -4.01 -38.90
CA ASP A 438 8.77 -4.81 -40.12
C ASP A 438 7.65 -4.58 -41.15
N VAL A 439 6.66 -3.72 -40.85
CA VAL A 439 5.56 -3.40 -41.76
C VAL A 439 6.01 -2.32 -42.75
N PHE A 440 5.95 -2.64 -44.04
CA PHE A 440 6.25 -1.68 -45.12
C PHE A 440 5.35 -0.44 -45.02
N ASN A 441 5.95 0.76 -45.03
CA ASN A 441 5.30 2.06 -44.79
C ASN A 441 4.62 2.23 -43.41
N GLY A 442 5.08 1.47 -42.41
CA GLY A 442 4.65 1.58 -41.01
C GLY A 442 3.18 1.19 -40.78
N TRP A 443 2.78 1.23 -39.51
CA TRP A 443 1.39 1.00 -39.11
C TRP A 443 0.48 2.15 -39.55
N LYS A 444 -0.80 1.84 -39.78
CA LYS A 444 -1.82 2.81 -40.21
C LYS A 444 -2.81 3.09 -39.08
N TRP A 445 -3.50 4.23 -39.17
CA TRP A 445 -4.52 4.65 -38.19
C TRP A 445 -5.57 3.56 -37.89
N SER A 446 -5.90 2.73 -38.88
CA SER A 446 -6.88 1.65 -38.75
C SER A 446 -6.47 0.53 -37.79
N TYR A 447 -5.17 0.40 -37.50
CA TYR A 447 -4.63 -0.69 -36.68
C TYR A 447 -4.95 -0.49 -35.19
N ILE A 448 -5.13 0.76 -34.77
CA ILE A 448 -5.19 1.15 -33.36
C ILE A 448 -6.50 1.86 -32.99
N LEU A 449 -7.55 1.69 -33.80
CA LEU A 449 -8.87 2.30 -33.53
C LEU A 449 -9.48 1.84 -32.20
N SER A 450 -9.15 0.62 -31.74
CA SER A 450 -9.56 0.05 -30.45
C SER A 450 -9.23 0.95 -29.26
N LEU A 451 -8.17 1.76 -29.35
CA LEU A 451 -7.82 2.73 -28.31
C LEU A 451 -8.95 3.74 -28.04
N GLY A 452 -9.69 4.14 -29.08
CA GLY A 452 -10.80 5.10 -28.95
C GLY A 452 -11.93 4.62 -28.04
N ILE A 453 -12.07 3.31 -27.87
CA ILE A 453 -13.06 2.70 -26.97
C ILE A 453 -12.44 2.16 -25.67
N GLY A 454 -11.18 2.48 -25.40
CA GLY A 454 -10.45 2.04 -24.20
C GLY A 454 -10.02 0.57 -24.24
N GLN A 455 -9.87 -0.01 -25.43
CA GLN A 455 -9.33 -1.36 -25.64
C GLN A 455 -7.94 -1.29 -26.28
N GLY A 456 -7.43 -2.45 -26.74
CA GLY A 456 -6.06 -2.59 -27.21
C GLY A 456 -5.11 -2.71 -26.02
N GLU A 457 -4.03 -1.95 -26.08
CA GLU A 457 -2.91 -1.99 -25.15
C GLU A 457 -3.07 -0.99 -23.99
N LEU A 458 -4.20 -0.26 -23.92
CA LEU A 458 -4.49 0.62 -22.78
C LEU A 458 -4.71 -0.21 -21.52
N GLU A 459 -3.99 0.11 -20.44
CA GLU A 459 -4.23 -0.49 -19.13
C GLU A 459 -4.22 0.60 -18.04
N LEU A 460 -5.22 0.62 -17.17
CA LEU A 460 -5.28 1.53 -16.02
C LEU A 460 -5.41 0.73 -14.71
N THR A 461 -4.92 1.31 -13.61
CA THR A 461 -5.24 0.83 -12.26
C THR A 461 -6.62 1.35 -11.82
N THR A 462 -7.26 0.69 -10.86
CA THR A 462 -8.56 1.17 -10.32
C THR A 462 -8.41 2.54 -9.65
N LEU A 463 -7.27 2.82 -9.01
CA LEU A 463 -6.93 4.14 -8.50
C LEU A 463 -6.88 5.21 -9.61
N GLN A 464 -6.22 4.94 -10.73
CA GLN A 464 -6.23 5.85 -11.88
C GLN A 464 -7.66 6.08 -12.39
N MET A 465 -8.49 5.03 -12.45
CA MET A 465 -9.90 5.17 -12.84
C MET A 465 -10.68 6.08 -11.87
N ALA A 466 -10.52 5.91 -10.56
CA ALA A 466 -11.19 6.78 -9.58
C ALA A 466 -10.70 8.23 -9.67
N ASN A 467 -9.39 8.42 -9.89
CA ASN A 467 -8.82 9.74 -10.10
C ASN A 467 -9.37 10.41 -11.37
N LEU A 468 -9.62 9.66 -12.46
CA LEU A 468 -10.30 10.21 -13.63
C LEU A 468 -11.70 10.71 -13.30
N ALA A 469 -12.48 9.95 -12.51
CA ALA A 469 -13.79 10.38 -12.08
C ALA A 469 -13.71 11.68 -11.26
N ALA A 470 -12.72 11.81 -10.35
CA ALA A 470 -12.50 13.02 -9.57
C ALA A 470 -12.12 14.24 -10.43
N ILE A 471 -11.23 14.06 -11.42
CA ILE A 471 -10.86 15.13 -12.36
C ILE A 471 -12.06 15.64 -13.16
N ILE A 472 -12.91 14.72 -13.66
CA ILE A 472 -14.13 15.10 -14.38
C ILE A 472 -15.11 15.80 -13.45
N ALA A 473 -15.30 15.27 -12.24
CA ALA A 473 -16.16 15.86 -11.21
C ALA A 473 -15.79 17.32 -10.94
N ASN A 474 -14.50 17.62 -10.88
CA ASN A 474 -13.97 18.96 -10.64
C ASN A 474 -13.78 19.81 -11.90
N ARG A 475 -14.28 19.37 -13.06
CA ARG A 475 -14.09 20.07 -14.34
C ARG A 475 -12.61 20.42 -14.66
N GLY A 476 -11.71 19.51 -14.31
CA GLY A 476 -10.31 19.53 -14.73
C GLY A 476 -9.28 19.82 -13.65
N HIS A 477 -9.66 20.39 -12.50
CA HIS A 477 -8.74 20.52 -11.36
C HIS A 477 -8.77 19.28 -10.46
N TYR A 478 -7.69 18.96 -9.77
CA TYR A 478 -7.65 17.82 -8.84
C TYR A 478 -6.47 17.93 -7.87
N TYR A 479 -6.50 17.09 -6.84
CA TYR A 479 -5.40 16.89 -5.91
C TYR A 479 -4.89 15.46 -6.03
N LYS A 480 -3.63 15.23 -5.66
CA LYS A 480 -3.08 13.88 -5.66
C LYS A 480 -3.81 13.01 -4.62
N PRO A 481 -4.23 11.79 -4.98
CA PRO A 481 -4.82 10.85 -4.04
C PRO A 481 -3.92 10.63 -2.82
N HIS A 482 -4.48 10.63 -1.62
CA HIS A 482 -3.72 10.39 -0.38
C HIS A 482 -4.53 9.77 0.76
N LEU A 483 -3.84 9.02 1.60
CA LEU A 483 -4.33 8.30 2.77
C LEU A 483 -4.09 9.06 4.06
N LEU A 484 -3.06 9.89 4.18
CA LEU A 484 -2.75 10.63 5.42
C LEU A 484 -3.57 11.92 5.54
N ARG A 485 -4.35 12.03 6.62
CA ARG A 485 -5.18 13.21 6.94
C ARG A 485 -4.58 14.12 8.00
N SER A 486 -3.86 13.57 8.97
CA SER A 486 -3.13 14.35 9.99
C SER A 486 -2.16 13.48 10.77
N ILE A 487 -1.19 14.12 11.42
CA ILE A 487 -0.25 13.48 12.37
C ILE A 487 -0.50 14.14 13.73
N ASN A 488 -0.78 13.36 14.78
CA ASN A 488 -1.21 13.84 16.10
C ASN A 488 -2.34 14.88 16.07
N GLY A 489 -3.27 14.73 15.11
CA GLY A 489 -4.34 15.70 14.88
C GLY A 489 -3.93 17.00 14.19
N ASP A 490 -2.64 17.24 13.92
CA ASP A 490 -2.18 18.39 13.14
C ASP A 490 -2.24 18.11 11.63
N LYS A 491 -3.09 18.88 10.94
CA LYS A 491 -3.24 18.81 9.48
C LYS A 491 -2.12 19.52 8.72
N LEU A 492 -1.38 20.44 9.36
CA LEU A 492 -0.25 21.13 8.75
C LEU A 492 0.96 20.21 8.59
N ALA A 493 0.96 19.07 9.27
CA ALA A 493 1.98 18.04 9.15
C ALA A 493 1.88 17.20 7.86
N ILE A 494 0.84 17.39 7.03
CA ILE A 494 0.69 16.68 5.74
C ILE A 494 1.68 17.26 4.72
N PRO A 495 2.36 16.43 3.91
CA PRO A 495 3.20 16.91 2.82
C PRO A 495 2.46 17.83 1.84
N THR A 496 3.03 19.01 1.55
CA THR A 496 2.43 20.05 0.69
C THR A 496 2.01 19.56 -0.70
N LYS A 497 2.68 18.53 -1.23
CA LYS A 497 2.34 17.90 -2.52
C LYS A 497 0.91 17.34 -2.59
N TYR A 498 0.25 17.09 -1.45
CA TYR A 498 -1.14 16.63 -1.37
C TYR A 498 -2.14 17.77 -1.26
N LEU A 499 -1.66 18.98 -0.96
CA LEU A 499 -2.44 20.21 -0.86
C LEU A 499 -2.33 21.09 -2.12
N GLU A 500 -1.52 20.66 -3.10
CA GLU A 500 -1.30 21.38 -4.36
C GLU A 500 -2.43 21.05 -5.35
N GLN A 501 -3.16 22.06 -5.79
CA GLN A 501 -4.16 21.92 -6.84
C GLN A 501 -3.47 21.79 -8.21
N LEU A 502 -3.74 20.68 -8.89
CA LEU A 502 -3.30 20.41 -10.26
C LEU A 502 -4.44 20.71 -11.24
N GLN A 503 -4.10 21.03 -12.48
CA GLN A 503 -5.05 21.37 -13.53
C GLN A 503 -4.69 20.67 -14.85
N VAL A 504 -5.68 20.02 -15.49
CA VAL A 504 -5.50 19.48 -16.84
C VAL A 504 -5.63 20.56 -17.91
N ARG A 505 -4.94 20.39 -19.04
CA ARG A 505 -4.96 21.34 -20.17
C ARG A 505 -6.19 21.14 -21.07
N ILE A 506 -7.38 21.11 -20.47
CA ILE A 506 -8.68 21.07 -21.14
C ILE A 506 -9.50 22.26 -20.66
N ASN A 507 -10.09 23.01 -21.59
CA ASN A 507 -10.95 24.14 -21.25
C ASN A 507 -12.23 23.65 -20.56
N THR A 508 -12.58 24.29 -19.44
CA THR A 508 -13.76 23.97 -18.60
C THR A 508 -15.06 23.87 -19.40
N LYS A 509 -15.22 24.64 -20.49
CA LYS A 509 -16.41 24.60 -21.37
C LYS A 509 -16.70 23.22 -21.97
N HIS A 510 -15.68 22.36 -22.10
CA HIS A 510 -15.81 21.03 -22.68
C HIS A 510 -16.33 19.98 -21.69
N PHE A 511 -16.27 20.26 -20.38
CA PHE A 511 -16.71 19.32 -19.36
C PHE A 511 -18.24 19.19 -19.29
N GLU A 512 -18.97 20.29 -19.45
CA GLU A 512 -20.43 20.27 -19.29
C GLU A 512 -21.14 19.30 -20.25
N PRO A 513 -20.85 19.29 -21.58
CA PRO A 513 -21.45 18.30 -22.48
C PRO A 513 -21.12 16.85 -22.11
N VAL A 514 -19.91 16.59 -21.60
CA VAL A 514 -19.46 15.25 -21.21
C VAL A 514 -20.14 14.81 -19.91
N ILE A 515 -20.22 15.69 -18.92
CA ILE A 515 -20.90 15.44 -17.64
C ILE A 515 -22.39 15.20 -17.86
N ASN A 516 -23.05 15.98 -18.72
CA ASN A 516 -24.44 15.76 -19.12
C ASN A 516 -24.63 14.39 -19.78
N GLY A 517 -23.67 13.97 -20.63
CA GLY A 517 -23.64 12.61 -21.17
C GLY A 517 -23.53 11.54 -20.07
N MET A 518 -22.63 11.73 -19.11
CA MET A 518 -22.44 10.81 -17.97
C MET A 518 -23.65 10.73 -17.04
N GLU A 519 -24.38 11.82 -16.83
CA GLU A 519 -25.66 11.81 -16.11
C GLU A 519 -26.73 11.01 -16.87
N LYS A 520 -26.84 11.21 -18.19
CA LYS A 520 -27.77 10.45 -19.05
C LYS A 520 -27.48 8.94 -19.05
N VAL A 521 -26.22 8.54 -18.85
CA VAL A 521 -25.86 7.11 -18.69
C VAL A 521 -26.56 6.51 -17.48
N ILE A 522 -26.70 7.27 -16.38
CA ILE A 522 -27.36 6.82 -15.16
C ILE A 522 -28.88 6.95 -15.26
N SER A 523 -29.41 8.08 -15.72
CA SER A 523 -30.87 8.31 -15.72
C SER A 523 -31.63 7.51 -16.77
N GLN A 524 -31.03 7.27 -17.94
CA GLN A 524 -31.73 6.71 -19.10
C GLN A 524 -30.83 5.88 -20.04
N GLY A 525 -29.67 5.44 -19.55
CA GLY A 525 -28.63 4.82 -20.36
C GLY A 525 -28.19 3.46 -19.85
N THR A 526 -26.89 3.18 -20.01
CA THR A 526 -26.34 1.84 -19.76
C THR A 526 -26.10 1.50 -18.28
N ALA A 527 -26.34 2.43 -17.35
CA ALA A 527 -25.99 2.29 -15.93
C ALA A 527 -27.13 2.69 -14.98
N THR A 528 -28.38 2.48 -15.40
CA THR A 528 -29.58 2.82 -14.60
C THR A 528 -29.65 2.15 -13.23
N SER A 529 -28.97 1.02 -13.05
CA SER A 529 -28.80 0.35 -11.76
C SER A 529 -28.02 1.17 -10.72
N ALA A 530 -27.22 2.15 -11.16
CA ALA A 530 -26.51 3.08 -10.26
C ALA A 530 -27.36 4.30 -9.85
N TYR A 531 -28.59 4.44 -10.38
CA TYR A 531 -29.48 5.55 -10.06
C TYR A 531 -29.82 5.60 -8.56
N VAL A 532 -29.84 6.82 -8.02
CA VAL A 532 -30.20 7.11 -6.63
C VAL A 532 -31.26 8.21 -6.64
N ALA A 533 -32.43 7.96 -6.04
CA ALA A 533 -33.51 8.93 -6.03
C ALA A 533 -33.09 10.21 -5.30
N GLY A 534 -33.33 11.37 -5.91
CA GLY A 534 -32.98 12.67 -5.35
C GLY A 534 -31.49 13.04 -5.38
N LEU A 535 -30.65 12.25 -6.07
CA LEU A 535 -29.22 12.51 -6.20
C LEU A 535 -28.77 12.42 -7.66
N ASP A 536 -28.20 13.51 -8.17
CA ASP A 536 -27.68 13.58 -9.53
C ASP A 536 -26.34 12.84 -9.63
N VAL A 537 -26.39 11.56 -9.99
CA VAL A 537 -25.21 10.73 -10.20
C VAL A 537 -24.76 10.82 -11.65
N CYS A 538 -23.47 11.08 -11.85
CA CYS A 538 -22.83 11.04 -13.16
C CYS A 538 -21.89 9.83 -13.23
N GLY A 539 -21.96 9.02 -14.30
CA GLY A 539 -21.04 7.90 -14.42
C GLY A 539 -20.96 7.30 -15.81
N LYS A 540 -20.14 6.24 -15.91
CA LYS A 540 -20.00 5.45 -17.12
C LYS A 540 -19.73 3.99 -16.79
N THR A 541 -20.39 3.10 -17.49
CA THR A 541 -20.05 1.67 -17.48
C THR A 541 -19.02 1.34 -18.55
N GLY A 542 -18.19 0.36 -18.22
CA GLY A 542 -17.28 -0.33 -19.12
C GLY A 542 -17.53 -1.83 -19.09
N THR A 543 -17.38 -2.45 -20.24
CA THR A 543 -17.26 -3.91 -20.36
C THR A 543 -15.91 -4.15 -21.02
N SER A 544 -14.97 -4.68 -20.26
CA SER A 544 -13.61 -4.96 -20.76
C SER A 544 -13.58 -6.42 -21.24
N GLN A 545 -13.41 -6.63 -22.54
CA GLN A 545 -13.47 -7.96 -23.14
C GLN A 545 -12.31 -8.81 -22.65
N ASN A 546 -12.63 -9.97 -22.08
CA ASN A 546 -11.66 -11.01 -21.82
C ASN A 546 -11.83 -12.08 -22.92
N GLN A 547 -10.80 -12.32 -23.73
CA GLN A 547 -10.91 -13.26 -24.86
C GLN A 547 -11.13 -14.72 -24.43
N ARG A 548 -10.79 -15.06 -23.18
CA ARG A 548 -10.84 -16.44 -22.66
C ARG A 548 -11.82 -16.64 -21.51
N ARG A 549 -12.49 -15.58 -21.04
CA ARG A 549 -13.43 -15.62 -19.91
C ARG A 549 -14.56 -14.64 -20.15
N VAL A 550 -15.54 -14.61 -19.24
CA VAL A 550 -16.52 -13.53 -19.23
C VAL A 550 -15.80 -12.18 -19.07
N SER A 551 -16.34 -11.16 -19.72
CA SER A 551 -15.80 -9.80 -19.68
C SER A 551 -15.76 -9.25 -18.24
N HIS A 552 -14.87 -8.29 -17.99
CA HIS A 552 -14.81 -7.60 -16.71
C HIS A 552 -15.88 -6.49 -16.65
N SER A 553 -16.53 -6.36 -15.49
CA SER A 553 -17.55 -5.36 -15.21
C SER A 553 -16.89 -4.14 -14.60
N VAL A 554 -17.04 -2.97 -15.23
CA VAL A 554 -16.37 -1.74 -14.79
C VAL A 554 -17.38 -0.60 -14.71
N PHE A 555 -17.22 0.24 -13.70
CA PHE A 555 -17.97 1.47 -13.53
C PHE A 555 -17.07 2.52 -12.90
N TYR A 556 -17.23 3.76 -13.35
CA TYR A 556 -16.74 4.91 -12.60
C TYR A 556 -17.77 6.03 -12.63
N GLY A 557 -17.72 6.92 -11.64
CA GLY A 557 -18.67 8.00 -11.54
C GLY A 557 -18.42 8.89 -10.35
N PHE A 558 -19.23 9.93 -10.23
CA PHE A 558 -19.20 10.86 -9.11
C PHE A 558 -20.59 11.37 -8.80
N ALA A 559 -20.77 11.84 -7.57
CA ALA A 559 -22.00 12.46 -7.12
C ALA A 559 -21.74 13.44 -5.95
N PRO A 560 -22.62 14.44 -5.77
CA PRO A 560 -23.62 14.89 -6.76
C PRO A 560 -22.96 15.52 -8.00
N LYS A 561 -23.72 15.74 -9.08
CA LYS A 561 -23.26 16.42 -10.30
C LYS A 561 -22.69 17.82 -10.03
N VAL A 562 -23.35 18.54 -9.13
CA VAL A 562 -22.96 19.87 -8.62
C VAL A 562 -22.39 19.70 -7.22
N ASN A 563 -21.25 20.36 -6.95
CA ASN A 563 -20.49 20.22 -5.71
C ASN A 563 -20.21 18.74 -5.33
N PRO A 564 -19.47 17.98 -6.18
CA PRO A 564 -19.24 16.56 -5.98
C PRO A 564 -18.57 16.25 -4.64
N LYS A 565 -19.07 15.21 -3.95
CA LYS A 565 -18.55 14.78 -2.63
C LYS A 565 -17.87 13.43 -2.66
N ILE A 566 -18.13 12.63 -3.69
CA ILE A 566 -17.50 11.33 -3.90
C ILE A 566 -17.28 11.11 -5.40
N ALA A 567 -16.08 10.64 -5.76
CA ALA A 567 -15.77 10.04 -7.04
C ALA A 567 -15.32 8.60 -6.79
N ILE A 568 -15.80 7.66 -7.60
CA ILE A 568 -15.60 6.23 -7.37
C ILE A 568 -15.27 5.51 -8.67
N ALA A 569 -14.43 4.48 -8.56
CA ALA A 569 -14.28 3.44 -9.56
C ALA A 569 -14.49 2.07 -8.92
N VAL A 570 -15.25 1.23 -9.62
CA VAL A 570 -15.53 -0.17 -9.27
C VAL A 570 -15.11 -1.03 -10.45
N TYR A 571 -14.24 -2.00 -10.17
CA TYR A 571 -13.79 -2.98 -11.15
C TYR A 571 -14.02 -4.38 -10.61
N VAL A 572 -14.77 -5.22 -11.34
CA VAL A 572 -15.04 -6.61 -10.97
C VAL A 572 -14.63 -7.53 -12.10
N GLU A 573 -13.71 -8.44 -11.81
CA GLU A 573 -13.16 -9.39 -12.77
C GLU A 573 -14.19 -10.46 -13.17
N ASN A 574 -14.26 -10.78 -14.46
CA ASN A 574 -15.10 -11.85 -15.02
C ASN A 574 -16.59 -11.76 -14.64
N ALA A 575 -17.11 -10.55 -14.48
CA ALA A 575 -18.43 -10.25 -13.95
C ALA A 575 -19.47 -9.85 -15.02
N GLY A 576 -19.10 -9.85 -16.29
CA GLY A 576 -19.97 -9.56 -17.42
C GLY A 576 -20.13 -8.06 -17.64
N SER A 577 -21.36 -7.62 -17.83
CA SER A 577 -21.69 -6.22 -18.15
C SER A 577 -21.38 -5.27 -16.98
N GLY A 578 -20.77 -4.12 -17.27
CA GLY A 578 -20.58 -3.01 -16.31
C GLY A 578 -21.86 -2.60 -15.59
N GLY A 579 -22.99 -2.58 -16.31
CA GLY A 579 -24.29 -2.19 -15.77
C GLY A 579 -24.93 -3.20 -14.80
N ALA A 580 -24.45 -4.44 -14.78
CA ALA A 580 -25.06 -5.52 -14.00
C ALA A 580 -24.40 -5.74 -12.63
N VAL A 581 -23.14 -5.32 -12.45
CA VAL A 581 -22.38 -5.58 -11.21
C VAL A 581 -21.64 -4.32 -10.73
N ALA A 582 -20.76 -3.74 -11.55
CA ALA A 582 -19.97 -2.59 -11.11
C ALA A 582 -20.82 -1.32 -10.88
N ALA A 583 -21.78 -1.05 -11.76
CA ALA A 583 -22.69 0.10 -11.62
C ALA A 583 -23.56 0.05 -10.35
N PRO A 584 -24.31 -1.04 -10.05
CA PRO A 584 -25.11 -1.09 -8.83
C PRO A 584 -24.25 -1.00 -7.57
N ILE A 585 -23.08 -1.66 -7.52
CA ILE A 585 -22.13 -1.51 -6.41
C ILE A 585 -21.71 -0.05 -6.26
N GLY A 586 -21.35 0.62 -7.35
CA GLY A 586 -20.97 2.04 -7.35
C GLY A 586 -22.09 2.94 -6.83
N GLY A 587 -23.33 2.74 -7.31
CA GLY A 587 -24.50 3.50 -6.87
C GLY A 587 -24.87 3.27 -5.41
N LEU A 588 -24.70 2.04 -4.89
CA LEU A 588 -24.91 1.71 -3.49
C LEU A 588 -23.87 2.37 -2.57
N ILE A 589 -22.59 2.39 -2.97
CA ILE A 589 -21.52 3.04 -2.19
C ILE A 589 -21.69 4.56 -2.20
N ILE A 590 -22.02 5.15 -3.34
CA ILE A 590 -22.37 6.58 -3.44
C ILE A 590 -23.52 6.91 -2.51
N GLU A 591 -24.63 6.15 -2.58
CA GLU A 591 -25.78 6.36 -1.72
C GLU A 591 -25.41 6.22 -0.24
N LYS A 592 -24.68 5.16 0.13
CA LYS A 592 -24.24 4.93 1.51
C LYS A 592 -23.39 6.08 2.03
N TYR A 593 -22.50 6.64 1.23
CA TYR A 593 -21.64 7.74 1.65
C TYR A 593 -22.41 9.06 1.82
N ILE A 594 -23.27 9.40 0.84
CA ILE A 594 -24.00 10.67 0.80
C ILE A 594 -25.17 10.67 1.77
N ASN A 595 -26.02 9.64 1.72
CA ASN A 595 -27.26 9.56 2.49
C ASN A 595 -27.05 8.87 3.86
N LYS A 596 -25.88 8.25 4.11
CA LYS A 596 -25.56 7.43 5.31
C LYS A 596 -26.36 6.13 5.44
N THR A 597 -27.44 5.97 4.69
CA THR A 597 -28.31 4.79 4.61
C THR A 597 -28.55 4.38 3.16
N ILE A 598 -29.08 3.18 2.95
CA ILE A 598 -29.61 2.72 1.66
C ILE A 598 -31.13 2.83 1.70
N ALA A 599 -31.75 3.38 0.66
CA ALA A 599 -33.20 3.50 0.58
C ALA A 599 -33.89 2.11 0.61
N GLU A 600 -35.05 2.02 1.26
CA GLU A 600 -35.78 0.76 1.44
C GLU A 600 -36.08 0.04 0.11
N ASN A 601 -36.43 0.79 -0.93
CA ASN A 601 -36.70 0.28 -2.27
C ASN A 601 -35.44 -0.18 -3.03
N ARG A 602 -34.24 -0.07 -2.44
CA ARG A 602 -32.96 -0.53 -2.99
C ARG A 602 -32.30 -1.62 -2.15
N ILE A 603 -32.87 -2.01 -1.01
CA ILE A 603 -32.33 -3.09 -0.17
C ILE A 603 -32.21 -4.40 -0.97
N TRP A 604 -33.19 -4.71 -1.83
CA TRP A 604 -33.13 -5.89 -2.71
C TRP A 604 -31.87 -5.89 -3.60
N LEU A 605 -31.43 -4.71 -4.09
CA LEU A 605 -30.25 -4.58 -4.95
C LEU A 605 -28.97 -4.76 -4.13
N GLN A 606 -28.95 -4.25 -2.90
CA GLN A 606 -27.87 -4.52 -1.95
C GLN A 606 -27.74 -6.01 -1.70
N ASP A 607 -28.84 -6.69 -1.39
CA ASP A 607 -28.85 -8.12 -1.09
C ASP A 607 -28.47 -8.96 -2.31
N GLU A 608 -28.91 -8.57 -3.51
CA GLU A 608 -28.46 -9.20 -4.76
C GLU A 608 -26.93 -9.08 -4.89
N MET A 609 -26.36 -7.88 -4.68
CA MET A 609 -24.92 -7.67 -4.80
C MET A 609 -24.13 -8.42 -3.74
N ILE A 610 -24.58 -8.48 -2.48
CA ILE A 610 -23.91 -9.22 -1.41
C ILE A 610 -23.89 -10.72 -1.72
N ASN A 611 -25.03 -11.28 -2.17
CA ASN A 611 -25.17 -12.73 -2.37
C ASN A 611 -24.62 -13.23 -3.71
N ARG A 612 -24.33 -12.33 -4.66
CA ARG A 612 -23.79 -12.70 -5.96
C ARG A 612 -22.37 -13.27 -5.86
N ASN A 613 -22.22 -14.57 -6.14
CA ASN A 613 -20.96 -15.27 -6.14
C ASN A 613 -20.36 -15.38 -7.56
N LEU A 614 -19.16 -14.82 -7.73
CA LEU A 614 -18.39 -14.80 -8.97
C LEU A 614 -17.01 -15.45 -8.83
N LEU A 615 -16.70 -16.09 -7.68
CA LEU A 615 -15.43 -16.81 -7.50
C LEU A 615 -15.44 -18.21 -8.13
N ILE A 616 -16.62 -18.82 -8.24
CA ILE A 616 -16.81 -20.24 -8.60
C ILE A 616 -16.89 -20.45 -10.13
N SER A 617 -17.01 -19.39 -10.94
CA SER A 617 -17.54 -19.53 -12.30
C SER A 617 -16.59 -20.07 -13.39
N TYR A 618 -15.36 -20.49 -13.10
CA TYR A 618 -14.48 -21.08 -14.14
C TYR A 618 -13.50 -22.12 -13.58
N GLU A 619 -13.98 -23.36 -13.44
CA GLU A 619 -13.15 -24.53 -13.77
C GLU A 619 -13.14 -24.76 -15.28
#